data_AF-A0A7C5HXP6-F1
#
_entry.id   AF-A0A7C5HXP6-F1
#
_cell.length_a   1.000
_cell.length_b   1.000
_cell.length_c   1.000
_cell.angle_alpha   90.00
_cell.angle_beta   90.00
_cell.angle_gamma   90.00
#
_symmetry.space_group_name_H-M   'P 1'
#
loop_
_entity.id
_entity.type
_entity.pdbx_description
1 polymer ?
#
loop_
_entity_poly.entity_id
_entity_poly.type
_entity_poly.pdbx_seq_one_letter_code
_entity_poly.pdbx_strand_id
1 'polypeptide(L)'
;MNLKLQRFFGWLLIIVGLFIIGWALYSSFNIFTAKTSPPQLFTLEKSQTSEEERASLTQKEQMEQLVNEQLKELVPMGTINLLLNLVAWLFFAALLIFSGSQIALLGIKLIK
;
A
#
# COMPACT_ATOMS: atom_id res chain seq x y z
N MET A 1 23.70 -20.34 -27.17
CA MET A 1 24.25 -19.45 -26.13
C MET A 1 25.38 -20.19 -25.41
N ASN A 2 26.46 -19.52 -25.02
CA ASN A 2 27.56 -20.19 -24.29
C ASN A 2 27.05 -20.67 -22.91
N LEU A 3 27.25 -21.95 -22.57
CA LEU A 3 26.75 -22.55 -21.31
C LEU A 3 27.20 -21.77 -20.06
N LYS A 4 28.40 -21.18 -20.10
CA LYS A 4 28.90 -20.32 -19.01
C LYS A 4 28.08 -19.03 -18.87
N LEU A 5 27.68 -18.44 -20.00
CA LEU A 5 26.88 -17.22 -20.03
C LEU A 5 25.46 -17.47 -19.52
N GLN A 6 24.85 -18.61 -19.87
CA GLN A 6 23.52 -18.98 -19.39
C GLN A 6 23.49 -19.17 -17.87
N ARG A 7 24.50 -19.85 -17.31
CA ARG A 7 24.62 -20.00 -15.86
C ARG A 7 24.85 -18.67 -15.14
N PHE A 8 25.63 -17.77 -15.73
CA PHE A 8 25.85 -16.42 -15.20
C PHE A 8 24.52 -15.64 -15.11
N PHE A 9 23.75 -15.58 -16.19
CA PHE A 9 22.44 -14.93 -16.18
C PHE A 9 21.45 -15.60 -15.23
N GLY A 10 21.46 -16.93 -15.13
CA GLY A 10 20.60 -17.64 -14.19
C GLY A 10 20.85 -17.25 -12.74
N TRP A 11 22.13 -17.19 -12.31
CA TRP A 11 22.49 -16.71 -10.97
C TRP A 11 22.15 -15.24 -10.76
N LEU A 12 22.37 -14.40 -11.78
CA LEU A 12 21.99 -12.99 -11.72
C LEU A 12 20.48 -12.82 -11.46
N LEU A 13 19.64 -13.57 -12.18
CA LEU A 13 18.18 -13.52 -12.00
C LEU A 13 17.77 -13.98 -10.59
N ILE A 14 18.40 -15.02 -10.05
CA ILE A 14 18.12 -15.49 -8.67
C ILE A 14 18.44 -14.38 -7.66
N ILE A 15 19.61 -13.75 -7.77
CA ILE A 15 20.03 -12.69 -6.86
C ILE A 15 19.08 -11.49 -6.95
N VAL A 16 18.70 -11.08 -8.17
CA VAL A 16 17.76 -9.98 -8.38
C VAL A 16 16.39 -10.30 -7.77
N GLY A 17 15.87 -11.51 -8.00
CA GLY A 17 14.59 -11.94 -7.42
C GLY A 17 14.62 -11.94 -5.89
N LEU A 18 15.69 -12.46 -5.28
CA LEU A 18 15.87 -12.46 -3.82
C LEU A 18 15.98 -11.04 -3.27
N PHE A 19 16.70 -10.16 -3.98
CA PHE A 19 16.87 -8.77 -3.59
C PHE A 19 15.52 -8.04 -3.56
N ILE A 20 14.68 -8.22 -4.59
CA ILE A 20 13.34 -7.62 -4.65
C ILE A 20 12.49 -8.08 -3.45
N ILE A 21 12.49 -9.38 -3.15
CA ILE A 21 11.76 -9.94 -2.01
C ILE A 21 12.29 -9.35 -0.69
N GLY A 22 13.60 -9.37 -0.49
CA GLY A 22 14.24 -8.85 0.71
C GLY A 22 13.95 -7.37 0.93
N TRP A 23 13.97 -6.56 -0.13
CA TRP A 23 13.63 -5.14 -0.08
C TRP A 23 12.15 -4.92 0.27
N ALA A 24 11.23 -5.67 -0.36
CA ALA A 24 9.80 -5.58 -0.05
C ALA A 24 9.50 -5.91 1.42
N LEU A 25 10.16 -6.94 1.97
CA LEU A 25 10.06 -7.33 3.38
C LEU A 25 10.63 -6.25 4.30
N TYR A 26 11.83 -5.72 4.00
CA TYR A 26 12.45 -4.66 4.77
C TYR A 26 11.57 -3.39 4.80
N SER A 27 11.05 -2.98 3.65
CA SER A 27 10.12 -1.85 3.56
C SER A 27 8.85 -2.10 4.37
N SER A 28 8.27 -3.30 4.27
CA SER A 28 7.08 -3.67 5.04
C SER A 28 7.34 -3.68 6.55
N PHE A 29 8.52 -4.10 6.99
CA PHE A 29 8.91 -4.06 8.40
C PHE A 29 9.01 -2.62 8.93
N ASN A 30 9.54 -1.69 8.13
CA ASN A 30 9.61 -0.27 8.51
C ASN A 30 8.22 0.36 8.62
N ILE A 31 7.30 0.00 7.72
CA ILE A 31 5.90 0.44 7.77
C ILE A 31 5.20 -0.14 9.00
N PHE A 32 5.39 -1.43 9.28
CA PHE A 32 4.82 -2.08 10.45
C PHE A 32 5.33 -1.49 11.77
N THR A 33 6.60 -1.10 11.83
CA THR A 33 7.23 -0.48 13.02
C THR A 33 6.98 1.03 13.09
N ALA A 34 6.10 1.58 12.24
CA ALA A 34 5.80 3.01 12.14
C ALA A 34 7.04 3.92 11.94
N LYS A 35 8.15 3.37 11.43
CA LYS A 35 9.35 4.16 11.07
C LYS A 35 9.14 4.95 9.78
N THR A 36 8.26 4.46 8.92
CA THR A 36 7.86 5.06 7.65
C THR A 36 6.36 4.89 7.46
N SER A 37 5.65 5.92 7.02
CA SER A 37 4.23 5.80 6.70
C SER A 37 4.02 5.02 5.39
N PRO A 38 2.91 4.27 5.25
CA PRO A 38 2.56 3.67 3.96
C PRO A 38 2.32 4.75 2.90
N PRO A 39 2.43 4.42 1.60
CA PRO A 39 2.14 5.35 0.51
C PRO A 39 0.73 5.94 0.66
N GLN A 40 0.62 7.27 0.56
CA GLN A 40 -0.65 7.99 0.70
C GLN A 40 -1.39 8.04 -0.64
N LEU A 41 -2.03 6.94 -1.02
CA LEU A 41 -2.89 6.84 -2.21
C LEU A 41 -4.29 7.41 -1.95
N PHE A 42 -4.76 7.32 -0.70
CA PHE A 42 -6.03 7.85 -0.25
C PHE A 42 -5.77 9.01 0.72
N THR A 43 -6.22 10.19 0.34
CA THR A 43 -6.17 11.41 1.16
C THR A 43 -7.58 11.98 1.30
N LEU A 44 -7.86 12.64 2.43
CA LEU A 44 -9.11 13.37 2.60
C LEU A 44 -8.85 14.77 2.09
N GLU A 45 -9.44 15.13 0.95
CA GLU A 45 -9.65 16.54 0.65
C GLU A 45 -10.57 17.09 1.74
N LYS A 46 -10.08 18.08 2.47
CA LYS A 46 -10.90 18.79 3.45
C LYS A 46 -11.94 19.58 2.67
N SER A 47 -13.11 18.99 2.46
CA SER A 47 -14.24 19.70 1.87
C SER A 47 -14.49 20.94 2.71
N GLN A 48 -14.19 22.11 2.13
CA GLN A 48 -14.51 23.40 2.70
C GLN A 48 -16.00 23.65 2.48
N THR A 49 -16.85 22.90 3.18
CA THR A 49 -18.26 23.32 3.32
C THR A 49 -18.22 24.64 4.09
N SER A 50 -18.54 25.74 3.40
CA SER A 50 -18.69 27.07 3.99
C SER A 50 -19.70 27.01 5.13
N GLU A 51 -19.47 27.73 6.23
CA GLU A 51 -20.41 27.85 7.34
C GLU A 51 -21.79 28.39 6.88
N GLU A 52 -21.85 29.05 5.72
CA GLU A 52 -23.06 29.55 5.08
C GLU A 52 -24.01 28.42 4.57
N GLU A 53 -23.48 27.27 4.16
CA GLU A 53 -24.31 26.12 3.76
C GLU A 53 -24.95 25.42 4.96
N ARG A 54 -24.32 25.48 6.15
CA ARG A 54 -24.87 24.87 7.37
C ARG A 54 -26.11 25.59 7.90
N ALA A 55 -26.26 26.87 7.61
CA ALA A 55 -27.39 27.70 8.06
C ALA A 55 -28.68 27.46 7.27
N SER A 56 -28.61 26.81 6.11
CA SER A 56 -29.76 26.54 5.23
C SER A 56 -30.28 25.10 5.33
N LEU A 57 -29.73 24.30 6.26
CA LEU A 57 -30.02 22.87 6.36
C LEU A 57 -31.40 22.61 6.98
N THR A 58 -32.17 21.81 6.28
CA THR A 58 -33.46 21.27 6.71
C THR A 58 -33.28 20.40 7.97
N GLN A 59 -34.32 20.22 8.79
CA GLN A 59 -34.28 19.43 10.03
C GLN A 59 -33.75 17.98 9.83
N LYS A 60 -33.91 17.42 8.62
CA LYS A 60 -33.32 16.12 8.21
C LYS A 60 -31.80 16.16 8.09
N GLU A 61 -31.26 17.23 7.51
CA GLU A 61 -29.83 17.40 7.27
C GLU A 61 -29.08 17.72 8.58
N GLN A 62 -29.76 18.37 9.54
CA GLN A 62 -29.24 18.55 10.90
C GLN A 62 -29.12 17.20 11.65
N MET A 63 -30.10 16.31 11.50
CA MET A 63 -30.02 14.96 12.06
C MET A 63 -28.87 14.16 11.42
N GLU A 64 -28.71 14.24 10.09
CA GLU A 64 -27.58 13.61 9.40
C GLU A 64 -26.23 14.16 9.84
N GLN A 65 -26.12 15.48 10.07
CA GLN A 65 -24.88 16.09 10.59
C GLN A 65 -24.52 15.60 11.99
N LEU A 66 -25.50 15.51 12.91
CA LEU A 66 -25.26 15.00 14.26
C LEU A 66 -24.80 13.55 14.25
N VAL A 67 -25.39 12.72 13.38
CA VAL A 67 -24.94 11.33 13.17
C VAL A 67 -23.52 11.30 12.61
N ASN A 68 -23.21 12.16 11.63
CA ASN A 68 -21.87 12.24 11.05
C ASN A 68 -20.81 12.71 12.07
N GLU A 69 -21.14 13.65 12.94
CA GLU A 69 -20.25 14.14 13.99
C GLU A 69 -19.97 13.07 15.05
N GLN A 70 -21.00 12.34 15.51
CA GLN A 70 -20.79 11.21 16.42
C GLN A 70 -19.99 10.07 15.78
N LEU A 71 -20.20 9.78 14.48
CA LEU A 71 -19.42 8.78 13.75
C LEU A 71 -17.95 9.20 13.59
N LYS A 72 -17.68 10.49 13.34
CA LYS A 72 -16.32 11.05 13.30
C LYS A 72 -15.60 10.97 14.65
N GLU A 73 -16.34 11.06 15.75
CA GLU A 73 -15.81 10.97 17.11
C GLU A 73 -15.42 9.51 17.46
N LEU A 74 -16.18 8.54 16.98
CA LEU A 74 -15.90 7.11 17.14
C LEU A 74 -14.76 6.60 16.24
N VAL A 75 -14.71 7.06 14.99
CA VAL A 75 -13.64 6.73 14.04
C VAL A 75 -13.15 8.01 13.39
N PRO A 76 -11.95 8.52 13.78
CA PRO A 76 -11.36 9.66 13.12
C PRO A 76 -11.26 9.35 11.63
N MET A 77 -11.84 10.19 10.77
CA MET A 77 -11.87 9.96 9.31
C MET A 77 -10.49 9.63 8.72
N GLY A 78 -9.41 10.16 9.30
CA GLY A 78 -8.04 9.87 8.88
C GLY A 78 -7.61 8.41 9.06
N THR A 79 -8.22 7.67 9.99
CA THR A 79 -7.91 6.26 10.26
C THR A 79 -8.35 5.35 9.11
N ILE A 80 -9.48 5.65 8.48
CA ILE A 80 -9.99 4.88 7.33
C ILE A 80 -8.99 4.98 6.17
N ASN A 81 -8.54 6.18 5.83
CA ASN A 81 -7.55 6.37 4.77
C ASN A 81 -6.23 5.68 5.08
N LEU A 82 -5.75 5.76 6.33
CA LEU A 82 -4.53 5.07 6.74
C LEU A 82 -4.66 3.55 6.57
N LEU A 83 -5.82 2.97 6.94
CA LEU A 83 -6.12 1.56 6.74
C LEU A 83 -6.15 1.19 5.25
N LEU A 84 -6.82 1.98 4.41
CA LEU A 84 -6.86 1.77 2.97
C LEU A 84 -5.46 1.85 2.32
N ASN A 85 -4.65 2.83 2.73
CA ASN A 85 -3.27 2.98 2.29
C ASN A 85 -2.41 1.78 2.68
N LEU A 86 -2.60 1.25 3.89
CA LEU A 86 -1.90 0.06 4.36
C LEU A 86 -2.32 -1.19 3.57
N VAL A 87 -3.61 -1.37 3.31
CA VAL A 87 -4.11 -2.46 2.48
C VAL A 87 -3.54 -2.38 1.06
N ALA A 88 -3.53 -1.19 0.46
CA ALA A 88 -2.92 -0.99 -0.85
C ALA A 88 -1.43 -1.34 -0.86
N TRP A 89 -0.69 -0.96 0.19
CA TRP A 89 0.70 -1.38 0.36
C TRP A 89 0.85 -2.91 0.46
N LEU A 90 -0.01 -3.58 1.23
CA LEU A 90 0.04 -5.05 1.36
C LEU A 90 -0.16 -5.75 0.02
N PHE A 91 -1.10 -5.30 -0.80
CA PHE A 91 -1.28 -5.82 -2.15
C PHE A 91 -0.04 -5.60 -3.01
N PHE A 92 0.54 -4.39 -2.97
CA PHE A 92 1.76 -4.10 -3.72
C PHE A 92 2.95 -4.95 -3.27
N ALA A 93 3.15 -5.10 -1.95
CA ALA A 93 4.20 -5.94 -1.40
C ALA A 93 4.01 -7.42 -1.80
N ALA A 94 2.78 -7.92 -1.78
CA ALA A 94 2.47 -9.28 -2.24
C ALA A 94 2.82 -9.48 -3.73
N LEU A 95 2.52 -8.49 -4.58
CA LEU A 95 2.92 -8.50 -5.99
C LEU A 95 4.44 -8.51 -6.16
N LEU A 96 5.17 -7.69 -5.41
CA LEU A 96 6.64 -7.68 -5.44
C LEU A 96 7.23 -9.03 -5.06
N ILE A 97 6.71 -9.66 -3.99
CA ILE A 97 7.17 -10.97 -3.55
C ILE A 97 6.88 -12.04 -4.61
N PHE A 98 5.67 -12.01 -5.19
CA PHE A 98 5.28 -12.92 -6.26
C PHE A 98 6.17 -12.75 -7.50
N SER A 99 6.34 -11.53 -7.98
CA SER A 99 7.19 -11.22 -9.13
C SER A 99 8.66 -11.60 -8.88
N GLY A 100 9.20 -11.26 -7.70
CA GLY A 100 10.57 -11.65 -7.32
C GLY A 100 10.77 -13.17 -7.32
N SER A 101 9.77 -13.91 -6.85
CA SER A 101 9.77 -15.38 -6.88
C SER A 101 9.78 -15.93 -8.32
N GLN A 102 8.94 -15.37 -9.21
CA GLN A 102 8.93 -15.77 -10.62
C GLN A 102 10.26 -15.48 -11.33
N ILE A 103 10.90 -14.34 -11.03
CA ILE A 103 12.23 -13.99 -11.57
C ILE A 103 13.28 -15.00 -11.10
N ALA A 104 13.30 -15.33 -9.81
CA ALA A 104 14.22 -16.32 -9.27
C ALA A 104 13.98 -17.72 -9.86
N LEU A 105 12.72 -18.12 -10.04
CA LEU A 105 12.35 -19.38 -10.69
C LEU A 105 12.87 -19.45 -12.14
N LEU A 106 12.77 -18.33 -12.88
CA LEU A 106 13.32 -18.23 -14.23
C LEU A 106 14.85 -18.41 -14.22
N GLY A 107 15.54 -17.81 -13.24
CA GLY A 107 16.96 -18.01 -13.03
C GLY A 107 17.34 -19.46 -12.75
N ILE A 108 16.56 -20.17 -11.92
CA ILE A 108 16.76 -21.61 -11.65
C ILE A 108 16.58 -22.44 -12.93
N LYS A 109 15.55 -22.14 -13.73
CA LYS A 109 15.29 -22.80 -15.03
C LYS A 109 16.39 -22.55 -16.06
N LEU A 110 17.15 -21.46 -15.95
CA LEU A 110 18.28 -21.16 -16.83
C LEU A 110 19.55 -21.92 -16.43
N ILE A 111 19.76 -22.20 -15.14
CA ILE A 111 20.95 -22.92 -14.65
C ILE A 111 20.85 -24.42 -14.90
N LYS A 112 19.64 -24.97 -14.72
CA LYS A 112 19.31 -26.38 -14.89
C LYS A 112 19.14 -26.72 -16.37
#